data_AF-A0A7X7EPD2-F1
#
_entry.id   AF-A0A7X7EPD2-F1
#
_cell.length_a   1.000
_cell.length_b   1.000
_cell.length_c   1.000
_cell.angle_alpha   90.00
_cell.angle_beta   90.00
_cell.angle_gamma   90.00
#
_symmetry.space_group_name_H-M   'P 1'
#
loop_
_entity.id
_entity.type
_entity.pdbx_description
1 polymer ?
#
loop_
_entity_poly.entity_id
_entity_poly.type
_entity_poly.pdbx_seq_one_letter_code
_entity_poly.pdbx_strand_id
1 'polypeptide(L)' 'MKVTGTGKITRKKSGKGHLLSVKSGKSRRNMRQTATVPDHIARAIKEQMVH' A
#
# COMPACT_ATOMS: atom_id res chain seq x y z
N MET A 1 2.69 5.04 -6.77
CA MET A 1 1.38 5.03 -6.07
C MET A 1 0.34 5.59 -7.02
N LYS A 2 -0.96 5.36 -6.82
CA LYS A 2 -2.00 5.98 -7.64
C LYS A 2 -3.11 6.59 -6.79
N VAL A 3 -3.68 7.67 -7.29
CA VAL A 3 -4.87 8.31 -6.75
C VAL A 3 -6.11 7.61 -7.33
N THR A 4 -7.08 7.27 -6.49
CA THR A 4 -8.37 6.71 -6.93
C THR A 4 -9.31 7.83 -7.37
N GLY A 5 -10.43 7.51 -8.03
CA GLY A 5 -11.44 8.52 -8.42
C GLY A 5 -12.00 9.32 -7.24
N THR A 6 -11.94 8.78 -6.02
CA THR A 6 -12.32 9.45 -4.76
C THR A 6 -11.20 10.24 -4.09
N GLY A 7 -10.02 10.37 -4.72
CA GLY A 7 -8.90 11.16 -4.19
C GLY A 7 -8.06 10.46 -3.10
N LYS A 8 -8.30 9.17 -2.85
CA LYS A 8 -7.50 8.36 -1.91
C LYS A 8 -6.24 7.83 -2.59
N ILE A 9 -5.13 7.73 -1.86
CA ILE A 9 -3.88 7.18 -2.39
C ILE A 9 -3.79 5.69 -2.05
N THR A 10 -3.52 4.88 -3.07
CA THR A 10 -3.30 3.43 -2.91
C THR A 10 -1.82 3.07 -2.92
N ARG A 11 -1.46 2.09 -2.09
CA ARG A 11 -0.12 1.52 -1.93
C ARG A 11 -0.11 -0.01 -1.98
N LYS A 12 1.03 -0.58 -2.36
CA LYS A 12 1.31 -2.00 -2.19
C LYS A 12 1.67 -2.25 -0.71
N LYS A 13 1.15 -3.32 -0.10
CA LYS A 13 1.56 -3.73 1.25
C LYS A 13 2.99 -4.26 1.25
N SER A 14 3.74 -3.94 2.29
CA SER A 14 5.11 -4.42 2.55
C SER A 14 5.12 -5.86 3.08
N GLY A 15 6.30 -6.45 3.26
CA GLY A 15 6.47 -7.78 3.88
C GLY A 15 6.37 -8.97 2.92
N LYS A 16 6.18 -8.73 1.61
CA LYS A 16 6.06 -9.77 0.58
C LYS A 16 7.23 -9.84 -0.41
N GLY A 17 8.37 -9.24 -0.09
CA GLY A 17 9.56 -9.25 -0.95
C GLY A 17 10.44 -10.49 -0.80
N HIS A 18 10.49 -11.12 0.39
CA HIS A 18 11.38 -12.24 0.67
C HIS A 18 10.82 -13.11 1.82
N LEU A 19 11.40 -14.30 2.04
CA LEU A 19 10.99 -15.31 3.03
C LEU A 19 9.50 -15.66 2.95
N LEU A 20 8.99 -16.00 1.77
CA LEU A 20 7.57 -16.34 1.57
C LEU A 20 7.22 -17.77 1.96
N SER A 21 8.22 -18.65 2.06
CA SER A 21 8.06 -20.06 2.45
C SER A 21 7.57 -20.21 3.89
N VAL A 22 8.08 -19.39 4.80
CA VAL A 22 7.70 -19.40 6.23
C VAL A 22 6.38 -18.69 6.52
N LYS A 23 5.79 -18.02 5.53
CA LYS A 23 4.56 -17.23 5.71
C LYS A 23 3.34 -18.05 5.36
N SER A 24 2.32 -17.99 6.22
CA SER A 24 1.05 -18.68 5.97
C SER A 24 0.38 -18.20 4.68
N GLY A 25 -0.32 -19.11 3.99
CA GLY A 25 -1.07 -18.78 2.76
C GLY A 25 -2.06 -17.63 2.95
N LYS A 26 -2.71 -17.56 4.13
CA LYS A 26 -3.60 -16.46 4.53
C LYS A 26 -2.87 -15.12 4.59
N SER A 27 -1.71 -15.07 5.24
CA SER A 27 -0.89 -13.85 5.35
C SER A 27 -0.43 -13.38 3.97
N ARG A 28 0.06 -14.29 3.13
CA ARG A 28 0.47 -13.97 1.75
C ARG A 28 -0.69 -13.39 0.93
N ARG A 29 -1.90 -13.96 1.04
CA ARG A 29 -3.11 -13.45 0.36
C ARG A 29 -3.46 -12.03 0.82
N ASN A 30 -3.41 -11.78 2.14
CA ASN A 30 -3.71 -10.47 2.71
C ASN A 30 -2.71 -9.40 2.30
N MET A 31 -1.43 -9.75 2.17
CA MET A 31 -0.37 -8.85 1.69
C MET A 31 -0.43 -8.60 0.18
N ARG A 32 -1.04 -9.50 -0.60
CA ARG A 32 -1.22 -9.30 -2.05
C ARG A 32 -2.16 -8.13 -2.35
N GLN A 33 -3.19 -7.95 -1.52
CA GLN A 33 -4.17 -6.87 -1.64
C GLN A 33 -3.52 -5.48 -1.54
N THR A 34 -4.02 -4.54 -2.32
CA THR A 34 -3.69 -3.11 -2.18
C THR A 34 -4.29 -2.54 -0.90
N ALA A 35 -3.63 -1.54 -0.34
CA ALA A 35 -4.09 -0.82 0.84
C ALA A 35 -4.16 0.68 0.53
N THR A 36 -5.02 1.39 1.25
CA THR A 36 -5.06 2.85 1.23
C THR A 36 -3.98 3.39 2.17
N VAL A 37 -3.39 4.52 1.80
CA VAL A 37 -2.50 5.29 2.69
C VAL A 37 -3.34 5.91 3.82
N PRO A 38 -2.88 5.84 5.07
CA PRO A 38 -3.52 6.52 6.20
C PRO A 38 -3.59 8.04 5.99
N ASP A 39 -4.67 8.66 6.46
CA ASP A 39 -4.98 10.07 6.17
C ASP A 39 -3.89 11.04 6.65
N HIS A 40 -3.26 10.75 7.81
CA HIS A 40 -2.20 11.59 8.38
C HIS A 40 -0.93 11.69 7.51
N ILE A 41 -0.63 10.67 6.69
CA ILE A 41 0.52 10.67 5.76
C ILE A 41 0.09 11.10 4.36
N ALA A 42 -1.19 10.97 4.03
CA ALA A 42 -1.69 11.20 2.68
C ALA A 42 -1.42 12.63 2.18
N ARG A 43 -1.46 13.64 3.07
CA ARG A 43 -1.17 15.04 2.72
C ARG A 43 0.25 15.24 2.20
N ALA A 44 1.24 14.81 2.98
CA ALA A 44 2.66 14.92 2.62
C ALA A 44 2.97 14.17 1.31
N ILE A 45 2.38 12.99 1.10
CA ILE A 45 2.58 12.24 -0.15
C ILE A 45 1.95 12.94 -1.35
N LYS A 46 0.77 13.58 -1.20
CA LYS A 46 0.17 14.36 -2.31
C LYS A 46 1.05 15.53 -2.69
N GLU A 47 1.57 16.27 -1.72
CA GLU A 47 2.47 17.42 -1.94
C GLU A 47 3.72 16.98 -2.73
N GLN A 48 4.30 15.82 -2.40
CA GLN A 48 5.47 15.26 -3.09
C GLN A 48 5.18 14.66 -4.47
N MET A 49 3.92 14.33 -4.80
CA MET A 49 3.55 13.73 -6.10
C MET A 49 3.24 14.77 -7.18
N VAL A 50 3.07 16.05 -6.81
CA VAL A 50 2.70 17.15 -7.72
C VAL A 50 3.94 17.92 -8.21
N HIS A 51 5.11 17.72 -7.60
CA HIS A 51 6.40 18.16 -8.12
C HIS A 51 7.00 17.09 -9.03
#